data_AF-A0AA38S0Z8-F1
#
_entry.id   AF-A0AA38S0Z8-F1
#
_cell.length_a   1.000
_cell.length_b   1.000
_cell.length_c   1.000
_cell.angle_alpha   90.00
_cell.angle_beta   90.00
_cell.angle_gamma   90.00
#
_symmetry.space_group_name_H-M   'P 1'
#
loop_
_entity.id
_entity.type
_entity.pdbx_description
1 polymer ?
#
loop_
_entity_poly.entity_id
_entity_poly.type
_entity_poly.pdbx_seq_one_letter_code
_entity_poly.pdbx_strand_id
1 'polypeptide(L)'
;MEPRDVPACEIEVADDNVGGLRIAAVFIILIASLLGALLPIWLARSSRMKVPKLAFFVSKYFGSGVIISTAFMHLLAEAEESLSDPCLEGIMPEYDWAMGIALMTVMLMFLIELIVARFDMGFGHSHDHGDNAHADPSLDLLTSQRKTRDIETIRAGSDSTDAVSSDDPSPIELSHSQHGSGARRSAQIPSRIPGLPDDVSYPPGGEDHLGHQRDHVDGDSHAAYAAQMTALFILEFGVIFHGIFIGLTLAVKQANSFVVFFLVILFHQFFEGLGLGSRLATAVWPGDGRRWTPYVMGIIFAISTPLAMAVGLGVRSSLKQGSATSLIVNGVFDAVSGGILLYTGLVELLAHEFMFSPQMRNAGFDMQLFAYTCVAVGAGLMALLAKWA
;
A
#
# COMPACT_ATOMS: atom_id res chain seq x y z
N MET A 1 -36.56 -1.67 -37.90
CA MET A 1 -35.85 -1.73 -36.61
C MET A 1 -36.93 -2.02 -35.60
N GLU A 2 -37.04 -3.28 -35.20
CA GLU A 2 -38.00 -3.71 -34.17
C GLU A 2 -37.66 -2.93 -32.89
N PRO A 3 -38.65 -2.36 -32.17
CA PRO A 3 -38.36 -1.74 -30.89
C PRO A 3 -37.81 -2.83 -29.96
N ARG A 4 -36.51 -2.78 -29.64
CA ARG A 4 -35.96 -3.60 -28.56
C ARG A 4 -36.66 -3.12 -27.29
N ASP A 5 -37.50 -3.97 -26.71
CA ASP A 5 -38.03 -3.78 -25.37
C ASP A 5 -36.82 -3.69 -24.43
N VAL A 6 -36.54 -2.48 -23.94
CA VAL A 6 -35.53 -2.27 -22.90
C VAL A 6 -36.06 -3.02 -21.67
N PRO A 7 -35.35 -4.02 -21.12
CA PRO A 7 -35.85 -4.75 -19.97
C PRO A 7 -36.06 -3.75 -18.82
N ALA A 8 -37.28 -3.71 -18.29
CA ALA A 8 -37.56 -2.88 -17.12
C ALA A 8 -36.64 -3.32 -15.99
N CYS A 9 -35.93 -2.37 -15.39
CA CYS A 9 -34.97 -2.64 -14.33
C CYS A 9 -35.65 -3.43 -13.19
N GLU A 10 -35.18 -4.65 -12.96
CA GLU A 10 -35.75 -5.54 -11.96
C GLU A 10 -35.37 -5.03 -10.57
N ILE A 11 -36.38 -4.76 -9.74
CA ILE A 11 -36.15 -4.30 -8.37
C ILE A 11 -36.01 -5.53 -7.48
N GLU A 12 -34.83 -5.73 -6.90
CA GLU A 12 -34.63 -6.80 -5.93
C GLU A 12 -35.42 -6.50 -4.64
N VAL A 13 -36.39 -7.36 -4.31
CA VAL A 13 -37.15 -7.29 -3.06
C VAL A 13 -36.57 -8.28 -2.07
N ALA A 14 -36.06 -7.79 -0.93
CA ALA A 14 -35.49 -8.62 0.12
C ALA A 14 -36.55 -9.49 0.80
N ASP A 15 -36.34 -10.81 0.83
CA ASP A 15 -37.15 -11.74 1.62
C ASP A 15 -36.78 -11.70 3.13
N ASP A 16 -37.81 -11.77 3.97
CA ASP A 16 -37.76 -11.55 5.44
C ASP A 16 -37.35 -12.79 6.24
N ASN A 17 -37.24 -13.96 5.59
CA ASN A 17 -37.02 -15.25 6.26
C ASN A 17 -35.70 -15.39 7.04
N VAL A 18 -34.76 -14.44 6.92
CA VAL A 18 -33.47 -14.42 7.65
C VAL A 18 -33.25 -13.16 8.51
N GLY A 19 -34.31 -12.41 8.85
CA GLY A 19 -34.21 -11.12 9.55
C GLY A 19 -33.37 -11.14 10.84
N GLY A 20 -33.51 -12.16 11.68
CA GLY A 20 -32.71 -12.30 12.91
C GLY A 20 -31.21 -12.50 12.64
N LEU A 21 -30.86 -13.23 11.59
CA LEU A 21 -29.48 -13.45 11.18
C LEU A 21 -28.87 -12.16 10.60
N ARG A 22 -29.64 -11.35 9.87
CA ARG A 22 -29.19 -10.03 9.38
C ARG A 22 -28.83 -9.10 10.54
N ILE A 23 -29.65 -9.08 11.58
CA ILE A 23 -29.37 -8.26 12.79
C ILE A 23 -28.11 -8.77 13.50
N ALA A 24 -27.97 -10.08 13.65
CA ALA A 24 -26.76 -10.67 14.25
C ALA A 24 -25.49 -10.35 13.43
N ALA A 25 -25.58 -10.38 12.10
CA ALA A 25 -24.48 -10.10 11.19
C ALA A 25 -23.89 -8.70 11.40
N VAL A 26 -24.70 -7.68 11.69
CA VAL A 26 -24.21 -6.32 12.03
C VAL A 26 -23.19 -6.37 13.18
N PHE A 27 -23.51 -7.08 14.26
CA PHE A 27 -22.62 -7.18 15.42
C PHE A 27 -21.40 -8.07 15.16
N ILE A 28 -21.59 -9.17 14.41
CA ILE A 28 -20.49 -10.08 14.08
C ILE A 28 -19.45 -9.37 13.20
N ILE A 29 -19.91 -8.65 12.16
CA ILE A 29 -19.04 -7.85 11.29
C ILE A 29 -18.35 -6.75 12.08
N LEU A 30 -19.05 -6.07 12.99
CA LEU A 30 -18.44 -5.04 13.85
C LEU A 30 -17.30 -5.60 14.70
N ILE A 31 -17.48 -6.78 15.30
CA ILE A 31 -16.43 -7.41 16.11
C ILE A 31 -15.25 -7.80 15.20
N ALA A 32 -15.52 -8.41 14.04
CA ALA A 32 -14.48 -8.81 13.11
C ALA A 32 -13.70 -7.62 12.56
N SER A 33 -14.37 -6.53 12.18
CA SER A 33 -13.73 -5.31 11.68
C SER A 33 -12.90 -4.60 12.75
N LEU A 34 -13.39 -4.53 14.00
CA LEU A 34 -12.64 -4.02 15.14
C LEU A 34 -11.39 -4.87 15.41
N LEU A 35 -11.51 -6.19 15.38
CA LEU A 35 -10.37 -7.08 15.55
C LEU A 35 -9.36 -6.93 14.40
N GLY A 36 -9.83 -6.90 13.15
CA GLY A 36 -8.97 -6.72 11.98
C GLY A 36 -8.18 -5.40 12.04
N ALA A 37 -8.87 -4.29 12.28
CA ALA A 37 -8.25 -2.96 12.24
C ALA A 37 -7.45 -2.60 13.49
N LEU A 38 -7.94 -2.92 14.69
CA LEU A 38 -7.30 -2.46 15.94
C LEU A 38 -6.22 -3.41 16.45
N LEU A 39 -6.29 -4.70 16.12
CA LEU A 39 -5.29 -5.67 16.58
C LEU A 39 -3.88 -5.29 16.11
N PRO A 40 -3.60 -4.99 14.82
CA PRO A 40 -2.25 -4.60 14.39
C PRO A 40 -1.78 -3.30 15.06
N ILE A 41 -2.65 -2.31 15.22
CA ILE A 41 -2.34 -1.02 15.86
C ILE A 41 -1.97 -1.22 17.33
N TRP A 42 -2.77 -2.00 18.04
CA TRP A 42 -2.55 -2.28 19.45
C TRP A 42 -1.28 -3.11 19.67
N LEU A 43 -1.06 -4.15 18.85
CA LEU A 43 0.11 -5.02 18.93
C LEU A 43 1.42 -4.26 18.64
N ALA A 44 1.41 -3.24 17.77
CA ALA A 44 2.61 -2.51 17.40
C ALA A 44 3.08 -1.57 18.52
N ARG A 45 2.14 -1.16 19.38
CA ARG A 45 2.34 -0.11 20.40
C ARG A 45 2.32 -0.63 21.83
N SER A 46 1.89 -1.88 22.02
CA SER A 46 1.89 -2.52 23.33
C SER A 46 3.30 -2.96 23.71
N SER A 47 3.86 -2.34 24.75
CA SER A 47 5.12 -2.78 25.37
C SER A 47 4.97 -4.07 26.20
N ARG A 48 3.72 -4.52 26.42
CA ARG A 48 3.38 -5.64 27.31
C ARG A 48 3.40 -7.00 26.63
N MET A 49 3.22 -7.05 25.30
CA MET A 49 3.26 -8.30 24.55
C MET A 49 4.41 -8.26 23.54
N LYS A 50 5.37 -9.18 23.69
CA LYS A 50 6.45 -9.38 22.72
C LYS A 50 5.91 -10.16 21.52
N VAL A 51 5.19 -9.47 20.65
CA VAL A 51 4.68 -10.06 19.40
C VAL A 51 5.87 -10.36 18.49
N PRO A 52 5.92 -11.55 17.85
CA PRO A 52 6.99 -11.85 16.93
C PRO A 52 6.98 -10.85 15.77
N LYS A 53 8.12 -10.22 15.50
CA LYS A 53 8.31 -9.25 14.40
C LYS A 53 7.88 -9.82 13.04
N LEU A 54 7.95 -11.15 12.91
CA LEU A 54 7.50 -11.89 11.72
C LEU A 54 5.99 -11.77 11.50
N ALA A 55 5.18 -11.73 12.56
CA ALA A 55 3.73 -11.57 12.42
C ALA A 55 3.36 -10.18 11.88
N PHE A 56 4.09 -9.14 12.31
CA PHE A 56 3.95 -7.79 11.75
C PHE A 56 4.33 -7.72 10.28
N PHE A 57 5.47 -8.33 9.95
CA PHE A 57 5.94 -8.43 8.58
C PHE A 57 4.90 -9.13 7.69
N VAL A 58 4.47 -10.34 8.08
CA VAL A 58 3.48 -11.12 7.31
C VAL A 58 2.17 -10.35 7.17
N SER A 59 1.64 -9.78 8.26
CA SER A 59 0.41 -8.99 8.26
C SER A 59 0.49 -7.80 7.30
N LYS A 60 1.61 -7.08 7.32
CA LYS A 60 1.85 -5.92 6.46
C LYS A 60 1.79 -6.27 4.96
N TYR A 61 2.53 -7.29 4.54
CA TYR A 61 2.62 -7.69 3.12
C TYR A 61 1.38 -8.45 2.66
N PHE A 62 0.81 -9.32 3.51
CA PHE A 62 -0.48 -9.96 3.25
C PHE A 62 -1.57 -8.91 3.04
N GLY A 63 -1.62 -7.90 3.91
CA GLY A 63 -2.55 -6.77 3.82
C GLY A 63 -2.43 -5.98 2.51
N SER A 64 -1.20 -5.75 2.03
CA SER A 64 -1.00 -5.11 0.71
C SER A 64 -1.63 -5.93 -0.42
N GLY A 65 -1.46 -7.26 -0.40
CA GLY A 65 -2.10 -8.15 -1.37
C GLY A 65 -3.63 -8.13 -1.30
N VAL A 66 -4.17 -8.08 -0.08
CA VAL A 66 -5.61 -7.95 0.16
C VAL A 66 -6.16 -6.67 -0.49
N ILE A 67 -5.56 -5.50 -0.20
CA ILE A 67 -6.00 -4.20 -0.73
C ILE A 67 -5.95 -4.18 -2.27
N ILE A 68 -4.86 -4.69 -2.87
CA ILE A 68 -4.71 -4.75 -4.34
C ILE A 68 -5.82 -5.63 -4.93
N SER A 69 -6.09 -6.79 -4.34
CA SER A 69 -7.13 -7.69 -4.84
C SER A 69 -8.54 -7.14 -4.65
N THR A 70 -8.83 -6.44 -3.54
CA THR A 70 -10.10 -5.74 -3.34
C THR A 70 -10.34 -4.72 -4.44
N ALA A 71 -9.33 -3.93 -4.79
CA ALA A 71 -9.41 -2.93 -5.85
C ALA A 71 -9.85 -3.52 -7.19
N PHE A 72 -9.29 -4.68 -7.57
CA PHE A 72 -9.64 -5.34 -8.83
C PHE A 72 -10.96 -6.12 -8.79
N MET A 73 -11.14 -6.97 -7.76
CA MET A 73 -12.17 -8.01 -7.80
C MET A 73 -13.44 -7.67 -7.04
N HIS A 74 -13.41 -6.67 -6.17
CA HIS A 74 -14.56 -6.24 -5.37
C HIS A 74 -14.99 -4.81 -5.67
N LEU A 75 -14.09 -3.98 -6.20
CA LEU A 75 -14.44 -2.63 -6.59
C LEU A 75 -14.61 -2.53 -8.10
N LEU A 76 -13.55 -2.79 -8.86
CA LEU A 76 -13.60 -2.60 -10.30
C LEU A 76 -14.53 -3.62 -11.00
N ALA A 77 -14.58 -4.86 -10.52
CA ALA A 77 -15.48 -5.87 -11.07
C ALA A 77 -16.97 -5.59 -10.73
N GLU A 78 -17.28 -5.20 -9.50
CA GLU A 78 -18.66 -4.84 -9.09
C GLU A 78 -19.13 -3.55 -9.79
N ALA A 79 -18.20 -2.62 -10.04
CA ALA A 79 -18.46 -1.43 -10.84
C ALA A 79 -18.82 -1.77 -12.28
N GLU A 80 -18.10 -2.73 -12.89
CA GLU A 80 -18.38 -3.19 -14.24
C GLU A 80 -19.74 -3.89 -14.32
N GLU A 81 -20.05 -4.78 -13.37
CA GLU A 81 -21.35 -5.44 -13.30
C GLU A 81 -22.50 -4.43 -13.19
N SER A 82 -22.31 -3.36 -12.42
CA SER A 82 -23.33 -2.31 -12.24
C SER A 82 -23.48 -1.39 -13.45
N LEU A 83 -22.39 -0.99 -14.11
CA LEU A 83 -22.42 -0.05 -15.24
C LEU A 83 -22.74 -0.70 -16.58
N SER A 84 -22.51 -2.00 -16.70
CA SER A 84 -22.79 -2.79 -17.91
C SER A 84 -24.12 -3.58 -17.81
N ASP A 85 -24.96 -3.26 -16.82
CA ASP A 85 -26.27 -3.90 -16.65
C ASP A 85 -27.21 -3.59 -17.83
N PRO A 86 -27.94 -4.59 -18.36
CA PRO A 86 -28.91 -4.40 -19.46
C PRO A 86 -29.99 -3.34 -19.20
N CYS A 87 -30.32 -3.03 -17.94
CA CYS A 87 -31.20 -1.92 -17.53
C CYS A 87 -30.71 -0.56 -18.03
N LEU A 88 -29.40 -0.40 -18.26
CA LEU A 88 -28.78 0.85 -18.70
C LEU A 88 -28.67 0.97 -20.23
N GLU A 89 -29.10 -0.07 -20.98
CA GLU A 89 -29.16 -0.02 -22.45
C GLU A 89 -30.01 1.17 -22.91
N GLY A 90 -29.42 2.06 -23.72
CA GLY A 90 -30.10 3.25 -24.25
C GLY A 90 -30.11 4.46 -23.30
N ILE A 91 -29.65 4.33 -22.05
CA ILE A 91 -29.40 5.44 -21.13
C ILE A 91 -27.96 5.91 -21.25
N MET A 92 -27.01 4.96 -21.26
CA MET A 92 -25.59 5.21 -21.42
C MET A 92 -25.08 4.59 -22.73
N PRO A 93 -24.07 5.19 -23.39
CA PRO A 93 -23.45 4.56 -24.55
C PRO A 93 -22.60 3.36 -24.10
N GLU A 94 -22.51 2.36 -24.98
CA GLU A 94 -21.74 1.14 -24.77
C GLU A 94 -20.24 1.48 -24.72
N TYR A 95 -19.66 1.35 -23.53
CA TYR A 95 -18.25 1.58 -23.24
C TYR A 95 -17.92 0.97 -21.88
N ASP A 96 -16.66 0.58 -21.68
CA ASP A 96 -16.14 0.04 -20.42
C ASP A 96 -15.97 1.16 -19.37
N TRP A 97 -17.09 1.74 -18.94
CA TRP A 97 -17.13 2.94 -18.09
C TRP A 97 -16.42 2.72 -16.76
N ALA A 98 -16.50 1.52 -16.17
CA ALA A 98 -15.83 1.23 -14.91
C ALA A 98 -14.30 1.38 -15.04
N MET A 99 -13.69 0.77 -16.06
CA MET A 99 -12.26 0.90 -16.32
C MET A 99 -11.86 2.32 -16.70
N GLY A 100 -12.69 3.01 -17.49
CA GLY A 100 -12.46 4.41 -17.86
C GLY A 100 -12.43 5.33 -16.64
N ILE A 101 -13.42 5.20 -15.74
CA ILE A 101 -13.49 5.98 -14.49
C ILE A 101 -12.33 5.63 -13.56
N ALA A 102 -12.02 4.35 -13.39
CA ALA A 102 -10.91 3.93 -12.55
C ALA A 102 -9.57 4.49 -13.07
N LEU A 103 -9.33 4.48 -14.38
CA LEU A 103 -8.14 5.08 -14.99
C LEU A 103 -8.08 6.59 -14.78
N MET A 104 -9.20 7.31 -14.98
CA MET A 104 -9.27 8.74 -14.69
C MET A 104 -8.93 9.03 -13.23
N THR A 105 -9.43 8.21 -12.30
CA THR A 105 -9.13 8.35 -10.87
C THR A 105 -7.67 8.04 -10.57
N VAL A 106 -7.05 7.02 -11.17
CA VAL A 106 -5.60 6.75 -11.03
C VAL A 106 -4.78 7.95 -11.50
N MET A 107 -5.13 8.55 -12.65
CA MET A 107 -4.44 9.75 -13.16
C MET A 107 -4.64 10.96 -12.24
N LEU A 108 -5.84 11.13 -11.68
CA LEU A 108 -6.14 12.19 -10.72
C LEU A 108 -5.38 11.98 -9.41
N MET A 109 -5.28 10.75 -8.91
CA MET A 109 -4.52 10.41 -7.71
C MET A 109 -3.05 10.77 -7.86
N PHE A 110 -2.44 10.37 -8.98
CA PHE A 110 -1.07 10.75 -9.30
C PHE A 110 -0.90 12.28 -9.36
N LEU A 111 -1.84 12.99 -9.98
CA LEU A 111 -1.81 14.46 -10.03
C LEU A 111 -1.92 15.10 -8.64
N ILE A 112 -2.80 14.60 -7.78
CA ILE A 112 -2.96 15.09 -6.40
C ILE A 112 -1.66 14.88 -5.63
N GLU A 113 -1.05 13.70 -5.72
CA GLU A 113 0.22 13.42 -5.04
C GLU A 113 1.33 14.33 -5.55
N LEU A 114 1.41 14.54 -6.87
CA LEU A 114 2.38 15.46 -7.47
C LEU A 114 2.20 16.90 -6.98
N ILE A 115 0.96 17.39 -6.88
CA ILE A 115 0.64 18.71 -6.36
C ILE A 115 1.05 18.81 -4.89
N VAL A 116 0.68 17.83 -4.06
CA VAL A 116 1.01 17.80 -2.62
C VAL A 116 2.53 17.77 -2.42
N ALA A 117 3.25 16.95 -3.19
CA ALA A 117 4.71 16.89 -3.15
C ALA A 117 5.37 18.18 -3.63
N ARG A 118 4.76 18.90 -4.59
CA ARG A 118 5.33 20.11 -5.19
C ARG A 118 5.09 21.38 -4.38
N PHE A 119 3.92 21.49 -3.74
CA PHE A 119 3.41 22.75 -3.19
C PHE A 119 3.50 22.88 -1.67
N ASP A 120 4.21 22.00 -0.96
CA ASP A 120 4.53 22.07 0.49
C ASP A 120 3.51 22.94 1.24
N MET A 121 2.32 22.38 1.52
CA MET A 121 1.27 23.14 2.19
C MET A 121 1.78 23.60 3.55
N GLY A 122 2.25 24.84 3.60
CA GLY A 122 2.95 25.48 4.70
C GLY A 122 2.09 25.64 5.95
N PHE A 123 1.87 24.54 6.66
CA PHE A 123 1.51 24.54 8.07
C PHE A 123 2.79 24.28 8.87
N GLY A 124 3.51 25.36 9.15
CA GLY A 124 4.72 25.32 9.96
C GLY A 124 4.44 24.80 11.36
N HIS A 125 5.23 23.82 11.79
CA HIS A 125 5.77 23.71 13.14
C HIS A 125 7.06 22.91 13.09
N SER A 126 8.17 23.57 13.39
CA SER A 126 9.49 23.00 13.59
C SER A 126 9.49 22.05 14.79
N HIS A 127 9.88 20.80 14.59
CA HIS A 127 10.20 19.90 15.69
C HIS A 127 11.48 19.10 15.42
N ASP A 128 12.36 19.23 16.41
CA ASP A 128 13.64 18.59 16.65
C ASP A 128 13.56 17.05 16.52
N HIS A 129 14.55 16.45 15.86
CA HIS A 129 14.63 15.01 15.64
C HIS A 129 15.01 14.28 16.93
N GLY A 130 14.01 13.72 17.62
CA GLY A 130 14.20 12.61 18.55
C GLY A 130 13.98 11.27 17.83
N ASP A 131 15.01 10.42 17.84
CA ASP A 131 15.04 9.04 17.36
C ASP A 131 13.71 8.27 17.55
N ASN A 132 12.91 8.19 16.48
CA ASN A 132 11.70 7.36 16.45
C ASN A 132 11.73 6.33 15.31
N ALA A 133 12.91 5.72 15.09
CA ALA A 133 13.07 4.53 14.25
C ALA A 133 12.41 3.26 14.85
N HIS A 134 11.66 3.39 15.95
CA HIS A 134 11.03 2.28 16.69
C HIS A 134 9.58 1.98 16.30
N ALA A 135 9.00 2.66 15.30
CA ALA A 135 7.58 2.50 14.97
C ALA A 135 7.27 1.31 14.04
N ASP A 136 8.23 0.79 13.27
CA ASP A 136 8.03 -0.37 12.37
C ASP A 136 8.80 -1.61 12.88
N PRO A 137 8.13 -2.55 13.58
CA PRO A 137 8.75 -3.77 14.07
C PRO A 137 9.31 -4.68 12.96
N SER A 138 8.83 -4.53 11.72
CA SER A 138 9.28 -5.32 10.57
C SER A 138 10.68 -4.91 10.10
N LEU A 139 11.07 -3.66 10.35
CA LEU A 139 12.37 -3.09 9.97
C LEU A 139 13.55 -3.76 10.68
N ASP A 140 13.34 -4.17 11.93
CA ASP A 140 14.34 -4.86 12.73
C ASP A 140 14.71 -6.24 12.17
N LEU A 141 13.78 -6.94 11.51
CA LEU A 141 14.06 -8.20 10.83
C LEU A 141 14.94 -7.99 9.60
N LEU A 142 14.65 -6.94 8.82
CA LEU A 142 15.44 -6.55 7.65
C LEU A 142 16.87 -6.14 8.08
N THR A 143 16.98 -5.42 9.19
CA THR A 143 18.26 -4.91 9.73
C THR A 143 19.11 -6.02 10.36
N SER A 144 18.50 -6.98 11.06
CA SER A 144 19.21 -8.12 11.66
C SER A 144 19.88 -9.00 10.60
N GLN A 145 19.25 -9.16 9.42
CA GLN A 145 19.86 -9.91 8.31
C GLN A 145 21.06 -9.20 7.68
N ARG A 146 21.04 -7.86 7.59
CA ARG A 146 22.20 -7.07 7.15
C ARG A 146 23.42 -7.33 8.03
N LYS A 147 23.24 -7.29 9.36
CA LYS A 147 24.33 -7.52 10.31
C LYS A 147 24.95 -8.91 10.16
N THR A 148 24.16 -9.95 9.87
CA THR A 148 24.68 -11.28 9.55
C THR A 148 25.46 -11.32 8.24
N ARG A 149 25.00 -10.64 7.17
CA ARG A 149 25.74 -10.57 5.89
C ARG A 149 27.05 -9.80 6.00
N ASP A 150 27.06 -8.69 6.73
CA ASP A 150 28.29 -7.91 6.96
C ASP A 150 29.32 -8.73 7.76
N ILE A 151 28.88 -9.49 8.77
CA ILE A 151 29.75 -10.38 9.56
C ILE A 151 30.27 -11.55 8.72
N GLU A 152 29.46 -12.11 7.83
CA GLU A 152 29.86 -13.21 6.95
C GLU A 152 30.84 -12.74 5.87
N THR A 153 30.66 -11.53 5.34
CA THR A 153 31.59 -10.88 4.40
C THR A 153 32.94 -10.56 5.07
N ILE A 154 32.94 -10.13 6.34
CA ILE A 154 34.17 -9.91 7.11
C ILE A 154 34.90 -11.24 7.42
N ARG A 155 34.16 -12.32 7.70
CA ARG A 155 34.77 -13.65 7.93
C ARG A 155 35.32 -14.28 6.65
N ALA A 156 34.65 -14.10 5.53
CA ALA A 156 35.10 -14.58 4.22
C ALA A 156 36.34 -13.84 3.68
N GLY A 157 36.66 -12.65 4.22
CA GLY A 157 37.87 -11.89 3.88
C GLY A 157 39.14 -12.26 4.65
N SER A 158 39.11 -13.27 5.52
CA SER A 158 40.23 -13.61 6.42
C SER A 158 40.96 -14.92 6.13
N ASP A 159 40.65 -15.61 5.03
CA ASP A 159 41.25 -16.91 4.72
C ASP A 159 41.87 -16.96 3.32
N SER A 160 43.14 -16.54 3.24
CA SER A 160 44.12 -17.06 2.28
C SER A 160 45.53 -16.75 2.77
N THR A 161 46.26 -17.83 3.04
CA THR A 161 47.64 -17.96 3.47
C THR A 161 48.63 -17.46 2.42
N ASP A 162 49.82 -17.00 2.84
CA ASP A 162 51.07 -17.74 2.59
C ASP A 162 52.30 -17.04 3.21
N ALA A 163 53.15 -17.88 3.78
CA ALA A 163 54.41 -17.57 4.43
C ALA A 163 55.57 -17.56 3.43
N VAL A 164 56.51 -16.61 3.54
CA VAL A 164 57.94 -16.81 3.29
C VAL A 164 58.76 -15.89 4.20
N SER A 165 59.70 -16.51 4.89
CA SER A 165 60.73 -15.98 5.80
C SER A 165 61.97 -15.45 5.07
N SER A 166 62.61 -14.40 5.60
CA SER A 166 64.08 -14.33 5.78
C SER A 166 64.53 -13.04 6.50
N ASP A 167 65.53 -13.23 7.37
CA ASP A 167 66.18 -12.35 8.35
C ASP A 167 66.91 -11.10 7.80
N ASP A 168 66.94 -9.97 8.56
CA ASP A 168 68.08 -9.52 9.42
C ASP A 168 67.87 -8.05 9.94
N PRO A 169 68.47 -7.61 11.07
CA PRO A 169 68.15 -6.34 11.76
C PRO A 169 69.23 -5.23 11.75
N SER A 170 68.78 -3.96 11.61
CA SER A 170 69.27 -2.69 12.25
C SER A 170 70.68 -2.12 11.88
N PRO A 171 71.10 -0.90 12.31
CA PRO A 171 70.44 0.43 12.43
C PRO A 171 71.32 1.64 11.91
N ILE A 172 70.84 2.89 12.12
CA ILE A 172 71.54 4.20 12.23
C ILE A 172 71.95 4.96 10.93
N GLU A 173 71.41 6.18 10.68
CA GLU A 173 72.12 7.48 10.81
C GLU A 173 71.36 8.71 10.26
N LEU A 174 71.61 9.83 10.94
CA LEU A 174 71.09 11.17 10.75
C LEU A 174 71.73 11.92 9.56
N SER A 175 70.96 12.89 9.05
CA SER A 175 71.36 14.30 8.79
C SER A 175 71.34 14.86 7.35
N HIS A 176 70.76 16.07 7.31
CA HIS A 176 71.03 17.24 6.48
C HIS A 176 70.52 17.41 5.03
N SER A 177 69.63 18.42 4.94
CA SER A 177 69.71 19.62 4.08
C SER A 177 68.98 19.70 2.72
N GLN A 178 67.97 20.58 2.75
CA GLN A 178 67.55 21.64 1.81
C GLN A 178 67.63 21.50 0.27
N HIS A 179 66.48 21.89 -0.31
CA HIS A 179 66.20 22.53 -1.60
C HIS A 179 66.35 21.76 -2.91
N GLY A 180 65.20 21.60 -3.59
CA GLY A 180 65.14 21.26 -5.01
C GLY A 180 63.71 21.03 -5.49
N SER A 181 63.08 22.07 -6.05
CA SER A 181 61.87 21.99 -6.85
C SER A 181 62.03 21.02 -8.02
N GLY A 182 61.13 20.03 -8.14
CA GLY A 182 61.15 19.06 -9.23
C GLY A 182 59.89 18.21 -9.27
N ALA A 183 58.99 18.54 -10.18
CA ALA A 183 57.83 17.74 -10.55
C ALA A 183 58.24 16.36 -11.10
N ARG A 184 57.52 15.30 -10.72
CA ARG A 184 57.29 14.07 -11.53
C ARG A 184 56.18 13.23 -10.89
N ARG A 185 55.04 13.14 -11.58
CA ARG A 185 54.53 11.95 -12.32
C ARG A 185 53.90 10.89 -11.41
N SER A 186 52.56 10.88 -11.38
CA SER A 186 51.80 9.63 -11.31
C SER A 186 51.23 9.37 -12.70
N ALA A 187 51.54 8.20 -13.24
CA ALA A 187 51.17 7.77 -14.57
C ALA A 187 49.72 7.27 -14.56
N GLN A 188 48.84 7.97 -15.29
CA GLN A 188 47.46 7.58 -15.53
C GLN A 188 47.41 6.79 -16.84
N ILE A 189 47.03 5.52 -16.77
CA ILE A 189 46.81 4.67 -17.95
C ILE A 189 45.51 5.12 -18.64
N PRO A 190 45.50 5.44 -19.95
CA PRO A 190 44.30 5.82 -20.65
C PRO A 190 43.68 4.61 -21.37
N SER A 191 42.39 4.37 -21.16
CA SER A 191 41.60 3.56 -22.08
C SER A 191 40.19 4.14 -22.22
N ARG A 192 40.07 5.25 -22.95
CA ARG A 192 38.82 5.60 -23.63
C ARG A 192 39.09 5.56 -25.13
N ILE A 193 38.41 4.67 -25.82
CA ILE A 193 38.32 4.66 -27.28
C ILE A 193 37.46 5.87 -27.66
N PRO A 194 37.93 6.83 -28.46
CA PRO A 194 37.10 7.94 -28.92
C PRO A 194 36.08 7.46 -29.95
N GLY A 195 34.79 7.69 -29.68
CA GLY A 195 33.72 7.51 -30.66
C GLY A 195 33.80 8.56 -31.77
N LEU A 196 33.27 8.20 -32.95
CA LEU A 196 33.30 9.00 -34.17
C LEU A 196 32.36 10.23 -34.07
N PRO A 197 32.66 11.39 -34.67
CA PRO A 197 32.02 12.67 -34.34
C PRO A 197 30.55 12.88 -34.75
N ASP A 198 29.85 11.91 -35.34
CA ASP A 198 28.50 12.10 -35.90
C ASP A 198 27.54 10.93 -35.62
N ASP A 199 27.62 10.32 -34.44
CA ASP A 199 26.61 9.32 -34.02
C ASP A 199 25.46 10.01 -33.25
N VAL A 200 24.26 10.04 -33.84
CA VAL A 200 23.06 10.67 -33.29
C VAL A 200 22.32 9.69 -32.38
N SER A 201 23.06 9.10 -31.44
CA SER A 201 22.49 8.34 -30.32
C SER A 201 23.22 8.75 -29.05
N TYR A 202 22.50 9.49 -28.20
CA TYR A 202 22.93 10.02 -26.91
C TYR A 202 23.93 11.22 -26.93
N PRO A 203 23.64 12.33 -26.21
CA PRO A 203 24.59 13.43 -26.11
C PRO A 203 25.79 13.04 -25.24
N PRO A 204 27.03 13.36 -25.66
CA PRO A 204 28.23 13.16 -24.85
C PRO A 204 28.46 14.39 -23.95
N GLY A 205 28.67 14.14 -22.65
CA GLY A 205 29.16 15.15 -21.71
C GLY A 205 28.06 15.86 -20.90
N GLY A 206 27.64 15.18 -19.83
CA GLY A 206 26.98 15.80 -18.69
C GLY A 206 27.31 14.95 -17.47
N GLU A 207 28.24 15.40 -16.64
CA GLU A 207 28.51 14.83 -15.32
C GLU A 207 27.40 15.30 -14.35
N ASP A 208 26.15 14.98 -14.62
CA ASP A 208 24.99 15.44 -13.83
C ASP A 208 23.68 15.20 -14.58
N HIS A 209 23.13 13.99 -14.53
CA HIS A 209 21.68 13.83 -14.65
C HIS A 209 21.17 12.44 -14.20
N LEU A 210 20.23 12.49 -13.25
CA LEU A 210 19.17 11.50 -13.00
C LEU A 210 19.45 10.28 -12.10
N GLY A 211 20.24 10.47 -11.04
CA GLY A 211 20.11 9.69 -9.81
C GLY A 211 19.88 10.64 -8.64
N HIS A 212 18.68 10.64 -8.05
CA HIS A 212 18.39 11.40 -6.84
C HIS A 212 19.23 10.87 -5.67
N GLN A 213 20.43 11.42 -5.49
CA GLN A 213 21.13 11.45 -4.22
C GLN A 213 21.02 12.89 -3.71
N ARG A 214 19.81 13.26 -3.27
CA ARG A 214 19.65 14.45 -2.41
C ARG A 214 20.16 14.04 -1.04
N ASP A 215 21.30 14.57 -0.65
CA ASP A 215 21.63 14.68 0.77
C ASP A 215 20.47 15.43 1.46
N HIS A 216 19.94 14.81 2.51
CA HIS A 216 18.76 15.26 3.23
C HIS A 216 18.98 16.67 3.81
N VAL A 217 18.34 17.68 3.21
CA VAL A 217 18.13 18.99 3.81
C VAL A 217 16.75 18.98 4.46
N ASP A 218 16.66 19.42 5.71
CA ASP A 218 15.52 19.31 6.65
C ASP A 218 14.14 19.84 6.17
N GLY A 219 14.04 20.35 4.94
CA GLY A 219 12.77 20.73 4.29
C GLY A 219 12.09 19.63 3.47
N ASP A 220 12.80 18.57 3.05
CA ASP A 220 12.22 17.46 2.26
C ASP A 220 11.38 16.48 3.12
N SER A 221 11.55 16.50 4.45
CA SER A 221 10.86 15.61 5.39
C SER A 221 9.36 15.93 5.53
N HIS A 222 9.00 17.21 5.48
CA HIS A 222 7.62 17.68 5.64
C HIS A 222 6.74 17.35 4.43
N ALA A 223 7.26 17.53 3.21
CA ALA A 223 6.53 17.22 1.97
C ALA A 223 6.30 15.71 1.81
N ALA A 224 7.32 14.88 2.06
CA ALA A 224 7.20 13.43 2.04
C ALA A 224 6.21 12.91 3.09
N TYR A 225 6.23 13.51 4.28
CA TYR A 225 5.28 13.22 5.35
C TYR A 225 3.83 13.62 4.98
N ALA A 226 3.64 14.81 4.41
CA ALA A 226 2.33 15.29 3.98
C ALA A 226 1.75 14.40 2.88
N ALA A 227 2.57 13.96 1.92
CA ALA A 227 2.19 12.99 0.90
C ALA A 227 1.76 11.65 1.51
N GLN A 228 2.58 11.09 2.43
CA GLN A 228 2.25 9.83 3.12
C GLN A 228 0.92 9.92 3.90
N MET A 229 0.70 11.00 4.64
CA MET A 229 -0.56 11.19 5.37
C MET A 229 -1.73 11.33 4.41
N THR A 230 -1.57 12.12 3.34
CA THR A 230 -2.60 12.31 2.32
C THR A 230 -2.98 10.97 1.68
N ALA A 231 -2.01 10.14 1.32
CA ALA A 231 -2.25 8.80 0.79
C ALA A 231 -3.02 7.91 1.77
N LEU A 232 -2.69 7.94 3.08
CA LEU A 232 -3.42 7.19 4.10
C LEU A 232 -4.87 7.66 4.26
N PHE A 233 -5.12 8.98 4.32
CA PHE A 233 -6.47 9.51 4.42
C PHE A 233 -7.31 9.20 3.17
N ILE A 234 -6.70 9.27 1.98
CA ILE A 234 -7.39 8.95 0.73
C ILE A 234 -7.69 7.44 0.63
N LEU A 235 -6.74 6.58 1.02
CA LEU A 235 -6.96 5.14 1.12
C LEU A 235 -8.12 4.83 2.07
N GLU A 236 -8.11 5.44 3.25
CA GLU A 236 -9.17 5.24 4.24
C GLU A 236 -10.52 5.72 3.72
N PHE A 237 -10.56 6.85 3.02
CA PHE A 237 -11.77 7.31 2.35
C PHE A 237 -12.30 6.28 1.34
N GLY A 238 -11.45 5.76 0.45
CA GLY A 238 -11.84 4.74 -0.54
C GLY A 238 -12.39 3.47 0.11
N VAL A 239 -11.68 2.95 1.12
CA VAL A 239 -12.06 1.76 1.88
C VAL A 239 -13.38 1.97 2.65
N ILE A 240 -13.53 3.10 3.37
CA ILE A 240 -14.77 3.42 4.10
C ILE A 240 -15.95 3.44 3.14
N PHE A 241 -15.75 4.08 1.99
CA PHE A 241 -16.81 4.33 1.03
C PHE A 241 -17.29 3.05 0.35
N HIS A 242 -16.37 2.16 -0.02
CA HIS A 242 -16.70 0.81 -0.47
C HIS A 242 -17.47 0.02 0.60
N GLY A 243 -17.01 0.09 1.85
CA GLY A 243 -17.66 -0.56 2.98
C GLY A 243 -19.12 -0.12 3.19
N ILE A 244 -19.48 1.10 2.80
CA ILE A 244 -20.87 1.57 2.85
C ILE A 244 -21.74 0.78 1.85
N PHE A 245 -21.31 0.64 0.59
CA PHE A 245 -22.08 -0.08 -0.42
C PHE A 245 -22.15 -1.58 -0.14
N ILE A 246 -21.04 -2.20 0.27
CA ILE A 246 -21.07 -3.61 0.73
C ILE A 246 -22.08 -3.79 1.86
N GLY A 247 -22.07 -2.90 2.86
CA GLY A 247 -23.00 -2.97 3.99
C GLY A 247 -24.46 -2.85 3.58
N LEU A 248 -24.78 -1.91 2.68
CA LEU A 248 -26.12 -1.72 2.13
C LEU A 248 -26.57 -2.93 1.30
N THR A 249 -25.71 -3.46 0.44
CA THR A 249 -26.00 -4.64 -0.40
C THR A 249 -26.21 -5.89 0.44
N LEU A 250 -25.36 -6.13 1.45
CA LEU A 250 -25.56 -7.24 2.39
C LEU A 250 -26.89 -7.13 3.15
N ALA A 251 -27.33 -5.90 3.47
CA ALA A 251 -28.57 -5.68 4.20
C ALA A 251 -29.82 -6.10 3.41
N VAL A 252 -29.81 -5.99 2.07
CA VAL A 252 -30.96 -6.30 1.22
C VAL A 252 -30.80 -7.58 0.39
N LYS A 253 -29.63 -8.24 0.42
CA LYS A 253 -29.37 -9.50 -0.29
C LYS A 253 -30.46 -10.55 -0.04
N GLN A 254 -30.83 -11.34 -1.04
CA GLN A 254 -31.86 -12.36 -0.92
C GLN A 254 -31.51 -13.45 0.12
N ALA A 255 -32.52 -14.05 0.76
CA ALA A 255 -32.32 -14.98 1.88
C ALA A 255 -31.53 -16.25 1.51
N ASN A 256 -31.68 -16.73 0.27
CA ASN A 256 -31.03 -17.93 -0.26
C ASN A 256 -29.50 -17.79 -0.41
N SER A 257 -29.01 -16.58 -0.69
CA SER A 257 -27.60 -16.26 -0.90
C SER A 257 -26.99 -15.50 0.27
N PHE A 258 -27.81 -14.93 1.16
CA PHE A 258 -27.38 -14.12 2.30
C PHE A 258 -26.31 -14.82 3.15
N VAL A 259 -26.48 -16.11 3.50
CA VAL A 259 -25.57 -16.80 4.41
C VAL A 259 -24.16 -16.92 3.82
N VAL A 260 -24.07 -17.26 2.53
CA VAL A 260 -22.77 -17.39 1.84
C VAL A 260 -22.12 -16.02 1.72
N PHE A 261 -22.87 -15.03 1.23
CA PHE A 261 -22.38 -13.66 1.07
C PHE A 261 -21.94 -13.05 2.41
N PHE A 262 -22.70 -13.26 3.49
CA PHE A 262 -22.35 -12.85 4.84
C PHE A 262 -21.03 -13.45 5.31
N LEU A 263 -20.82 -14.77 5.14
CA LEU A 263 -19.57 -15.41 5.54
C LEU A 263 -18.38 -14.90 4.73
N VAL A 264 -18.56 -14.67 3.43
CA VAL A 264 -17.53 -14.11 2.56
C VAL A 264 -17.17 -12.69 3.00
N ILE A 265 -18.16 -11.82 3.18
CA ILE A 265 -17.96 -10.43 3.62
C ILE A 265 -17.38 -10.36 5.04
N LEU A 266 -17.71 -11.30 5.92
CA LEU A 266 -17.10 -11.37 7.25
C LEU A 266 -15.58 -11.55 7.17
N PHE A 267 -15.11 -12.46 6.32
CA PHE A 267 -13.67 -12.66 6.12
C PHE A 267 -13.04 -11.52 5.32
N HIS A 268 -13.71 -11.01 4.28
CA HIS A 268 -13.28 -9.85 3.51
C HIS A 268 -13.00 -8.67 4.45
N GLN A 269 -13.99 -8.29 5.27
CA GLN A 269 -13.92 -7.16 6.18
C GLN A 269 -12.81 -7.34 7.22
N PHE A 270 -12.62 -8.56 7.73
CA PHE A 270 -11.53 -8.86 8.66
C PHE A 270 -10.16 -8.67 8.01
N PHE A 271 -9.95 -9.19 6.80
CA PHE A 271 -8.66 -9.10 6.10
C PHE A 271 -8.35 -7.69 5.60
N GLU A 272 -9.37 -6.98 5.08
CA GLU A 272 -9.24 -5.57 4.71
C GLU A 272 -8.89 -4.71 5.93
N GLY A 273 -9.55 -4.97 7.07
CA GLY A 273 -9.22 -4.34 8.34
C GLY A 273 -7.80 -4.64 8.81
N LEU A 274 -7.32 -5.88 8.67
CA LEU A 274 -5.94 -6.25 8.97
C LEU A 274 -4.94 -5.50 8.08
N GLY A 275 -5.25 -5.36 6.79
CA GLY A 275 -4.48 -4.56 5.84
C GLY A 275 -4.39 -3.10 6.26
N LEU A 276 -5.52 -2.42 6.41
CA LEU A 276 -5.60 -1.03 6.88
C LEU A 276 -4.91 -0.85 8.24
N GLY A 277 -5.21 -1.72 9.20
CA GLY A 277 -4.69 -1.67 10.56
C GLY A 277 -3.18 -1.80 10.61
N SER A 278 -2.60 -2.68 9.79
CA SER A 278 -1.13 -2.81 9.68
C SER A 278 -0.47 -1.54 9.15
N ARG A 279 -1.14 -0.81 8.24
CA ARG A 279 -0.68 0.48 7.70
C ARG A 279 -0.73 1.59 8.73
N LEU A 280 -1.86 1.71 9.41
CA LEU A 280 -2.07 2.67 10.49
C LEU A 280 -1.09 2.44 11.67
N ALA A 281 -0.72 1.18 11.90
CA ALA A 281 0.23 0.78 12.94
C ALA A 281 1.66 1.28 12.66
N THR A 282 2.12 1.18 11.41
CA THR A 282 3.49 1.57 11.00
C THR A 282 3.61 3.02 10.53
N ALA A 283 2.48 3.72 10.33
CA ALA A 283 2.47 5.13 10.00
C ALA A 283 3.08 6.00 11.11
N VAL A 284 3.86 7.01 10.73
CA VAL A 284 4.40 8.02 11.64
C VAL A 284 3.33 9.09 11.87
N TRP A 285 3.02 9.42 13.13
CA TRP A 285 1.97 10.39 13.48
C TRP A 285 2.59 11.62 14.17
N PRO A 286 2.05 12.83 13.96
CA PRO A 286 2.73 14.06 14.37
C PRO A 286 2.42 14.38 15.84
N GLY A 287 3.48 14.43 16.66
CA GLY A 287 3.42 14.86 18.06
C GLY A 287 2.89 13.82 19.04
N ASP A 288 3.39 13.87 20.28
CA ASP A 288 3.05 12.91 21.34
C ASP A 288 1.55 12.86 21.69
N GLY A 289 0.80 13.93 21.41
CA GLY A 289 -0.63 14.05 21.69
C GLY A 289 -1.57 13.38 20.66
N ARG A 290 -1.07 12.95 19.49
CA ARG A 290 -1.90 12.34 18.43
C ARG A 290 -1.76 10.83 18.31
N ARG A 291 -1.19 10.15 19.30
CA ARG A 291 -1.07 8.68 19.32
C ARG A 291 -2.41 7.93 19.23
N TRP A 292 -3.53 8.61 19.48
CA TRP A 292 -4.89 8.08 19.37
C TRP A 292 -5.46 8.09 17.95
N THR A 293 -4.88 8.85 17.01
CA THR A 293 -5.43 8.98 15.64
C THR A 293 -5.60 7.66 14.88
N PRO A 294 -4.67 6.70 14.86
CA PRO A 294 -4.91 5.44 14.15
C PRO A 294 -5.98 4.59 14.81
N TYR A 295 -6.17 4.69 16.14
CA TYR A 295 -7.27 4.00 16.80
C TYR A 295 -8.61 4.58 16.37
N VAL A 296 -8.69 5.91 16.23
CA VAL A 296 -9.90 6.56 15.71
C VAL A 296 -10.17 6.13 14.27
N MET A 297 -9.16 6.17 13.40
CA MET A 297 -9.30 5.72 12.01
C MET A 297 -9.75 4.26 11.93
N GLY A 298 -9.09 3.37 12.68
CA GLY A 298 -9.49 1.97 12.75
C GLY A 298 -10.92 1.75 13.27
N ILE A 299 -11.39 2.59 14.21
CA ILE A 299 -12.77 2.55 14.70
C ILE A 299 -13.75 3.08 13.65
N ILE A 300 -13.42 4.16 12.95
CA ILE A 300 -14.26 4.72 11.87
C ILE A 300 -14.45 3.68 10.77
N PHE A 301 -13.37 3.05 10.31
CA PHE A 301 -13.41 1.91 9.41
C PHE A 301 -14.27 0.77 9.96
N ALA A 302 -14.07 0.40 11.23
CA ALA A 302 -14.76 -0.75 11.80
C ALA A 302 -16.29 -0.55 11.90
N ILE A 303 -16.73 0.70 12.13
CA ILE A 303 -18.14 1.06 12.30
C ILE A 303 -18.84 1.32 10.96
N SER A 304 -18.13 1.74 9.91
CA SER A 304 -18.75 2.16 8.64
C SER A 304 -19.63 1.07 8.02
N THR A 305 -19.12 -0.14 7.80
CA THR A 305 -19.87 -1.24 7.17
C THR A 305 -21.06 -1.71 8.03
N PRO A 306 -20.90 -1.99 9.35
CA PRO A 306 -22.04 -2.33 10.21
C PRO A 306 -23.10 -1.23 10.29
N LEU A 307 -22.70 0.04 10.33
CA LEU A 307 -23.62 1.17 10.32
C LEU A 307 -24.40 1.23 9.00
N ALA A 308 -23.71 1.09 7.87
CA ALA A 308 -24.35 1.05 6.56
C ALA A 308 -25.32 -0.14 6.45
N MET A 309 -24.95 -1.31 6.97
CA MET A 309 -25.84 -2.47 7.04
C MET A 309 -27.06 -2.21 7.93
N ALA A 310 -26.89 -1.61 9.10
CA ALA A 310 -28.00 -1.27 9.99
C ALA A 310 -28.96 -0.25 9.35
N VAL A 311 -28.41 0.77 8.67
CA VAL A 311 -29.20 1.73 7.88
C VAL A 311 -29.94 1.00 6.75
N GLY A 312 -29.24 0.15 6.00
CA GLY A 312 -29.81 -0.66 4.92
C GLY A 312 -30.98 -1.52 5.41
N LEU A 313 -30.88 -2.13 6.59
CA LEU A 313 -31.98 -2.88 7.22
C LEU A 313 -33.16 -1.98 7.62
N GLY A 314 -32.88 -0.76 8.10
CA GLY A 314 -33.90 0.22 8.48
C GLY A 314 -34.67 0.80 7.29
N VAL A 315 -34.00 1.02 6.16
CA VAL A 315 -34.60 1.60 4.95
C VAL A 315 -34.88 0.60 3.83
N ARG A 316 -34.72 -0.72 4.09
CA ARG A 316 -34.84 -1.80 3.09
C ARG A 316 -36.14 -1.78 2.28
N SER A 317 -37.26 -1.33 2.87
CA SER A 317 -38.55 -1.22 2.17
C SER A 317 -38.60 -0.08 1.15
N SER A 318 -37.65 0.85 1.22
CA SER A 318 -37.56 2.06 0.39
C SER A 318 -36.37 2.03 -0.58
N LEU A 319 -35.41 1.12 -0.37
CA LEU A 319 -34.28 0.91 -1.27
C LEU A 319 -34.72 0.13 -2.50
N LYS A 320 -34.78 0.81 -3.65
CA LYS A 320 -35.00 0.18 -4.96
C LYS A 320 -33.65 -0.27 -5.54
N GLN A 321 -33.05 -1.29 -4.95
CA GLN A 321 -31.85 -1.91 -5.53
C GLN A 321 -32.21 -2.50 -6.91
N GLY A 322 -31.30 -2.33 -7.88
CA GLY A 322 -31.55 -2.65 -9.28
C GLY A 322 -32.17 -1.52 -10.10
N SER A 323 -32.53 -0.37 -9.52
CA SER A 323 -32.93 0.80 -10.32
C SER A 323 -31.76 1.41 -11.10
N ALA A 324 -32.00 1.95 -12.30
CA ALA A 324 -30.98 2.57 -13.14
C ALA A 324 -30.12 3.60 -12.40
N THR A 325 -30.74 4.45 -11.57
CA THR A 325 -30.01 5.43 -10.74
C THR A 325 -29.12 4.75 -9.70
N SER A 326 -29.59 3.68 -9.04
CA SER A 326 -28.78 2.95 -8.07
C SER A 326 -27.58 2.27 -8.74
N LEU A 327 -27.78 1.66 -9.91
CA LEU A 327 -26.73 0.99 -10.67
C LEU A 327 -25.64 2.00 -11.11
N ILE A 328 -26.04 3.13 -11.68
CA ILE A 328 -25.09 4.19 -12.07
C ILE A 328 -24.34 4.72 -10.84
N VAL A 329 -25.05 5.00 -9.74
CA VAL A 329 -24.44 5.54 -8.52
C VAL A 329 -23.43 4.55 -7.95
N ASN A 330 -23.83 3.30 -7.72
CA ASN A 330 -22.95 2.25 -7.20
C ASN A 330 -21.74 2.08 -8.12
N GLY A 331 -21.98 1.89 -9.42
CA GLY A 331 -20.92 1.61 -10.38
C GLY A 331 -19.89 2.73 -10.54
N VAL A 332 -20.33 4.00 -10.58
CA VAL A 332 -19.39 5.14 -10.62
C VAL A 332 -18.57 5.20 -9.33
N PHE A 333 -19.21 5.00 -8.19
CA PHE A 333 -18.58 5.11 -6.89
C PHE A 333 -17.60 3.97 -6.59
N ASP A 334 -17.94 2.75 -6.98
CA ASP A 334 -17.05 1.58 -6.91
C ASP A 334 -15.89 1.71 -7.90
N ALA A 335 -16.11 2.26 -9.11
CA ALA A 335 -15.03 2.53 -10.05
C ALA A 335 -14.04 3.60 -9.52
N VAL A 336 -14.55 4.68 -8.91
CA VAL A 336 -13.71 5.70 -8.27
C VAL A 336 -12.94 5.12 -7.10
N SER A 337 -13.60 4.40 -6.20
CA SER A 337 -12.93 3.77 -5.06
C SER A 337 -11.90 2.73 -5.53
N GLY A 338 -12.24 1.92 -6.53
CA GLY A 338 -11.34 0.97 -7.17
C GLY A 338 -10.09 1.66 -7.74
N GLY A 339 -10.25 2.79 -8.44
CA GLY A 339 -9.12 3.59 -8.91
C GLY A 339 -8.21 4.11 -7.80
N ILE A 340 -8.80 4.58 -6.68
CA ILE A 340 -8.03 5.03 -5.50
C ILE A 340 -7.23 3.87 -4.89
N LEU A 341 -7.87 2.71 -4.69
CA LEU A 341 -7.22 1.54 -4.09
C LEU A 341 -6.21 0.90 -5.06
N LEU A 342 -6.42 0.97 -6.37
CA LEU A 342 -5.44 0.52 -7.37
C LEU A 342 -4.18 1.38 -7.31
N TYR A 343 -4.32 2.71 -7.33
CA TYR A 343 -3.19 3.61 -7.21
C TYR A 343 -2.43 3.34 -5.90
N THR A 344 -3.15 3.33 -4.78
CA THR A 344 -2.52 3.15 -3.48
C THR A 344 -1.90 1.75 -3.35
N GLY A 345 -2.59 0.69 -3.76
CA GLY A 345 -2.10 -0.67 -3.68
C GLY A 345 -0.85 -0.92 -4.54
N LEU A 346 -0.84 -0.43 -5.77
CA LEU A 346 0.27 -0.70 -6.70
C LEU A 346 1.44 0.27 -6.52
N VAL A 347 1.17 1.56 -6.36
CA VAL A 347 2.22 2.60 -6.29
C VAL A 347 2.68 2.78 -4.85
N GLU A 348 1.77 3.11 -3.95
CA GLU A 348 2.11 3.49 -2.57
C GLU A 348 2.45 2.30 -1.67
N LEU A 349 1.85 1.12 -1.92
CA LEU A 349 2.15 -0.09 -1.15
C LEU A 349 3.18 -0.95 -1.87
N LEU A 350 2.88 -1.48 -3.06
CA LEU A 350 3.76 -2.47 -3.69
C LEU A 350 5.07 -1.85 -4.18
N ALA A 351 5.02 -0.80 -5.01
CA ALA A 351 6.23 -0.19 -5.55
C ALA A 351 7.09 0.47 -4.48
N HIS A 352 6.49 1.26 -3.58
CA HIS A 352 7.23 1.93 -2.53
C HIS A 352 7.90 0.95 -1.55
N GLU A 353 7.22 -0.13 -1.15
CA GLU A 353 7.79 -1.09 -0.20
C GLU A 353 8.85 -2.02 -0.78
N PHE A 354 8.73 -2.42 -2.05
CA PHE A 354 9.69 -3.34 -2.66
C PHE A 354 10.83 -2.62 -3.38
N MET A 355 10.52 -1.57 -4.15
CA MET A 355 11.46 -0.93 -5.05
C MET A 355 12.06 0.36 -4.50
N PHE A 356 11.34 1.11 -3.66
CA PHE A 356 11.84 2.39 -3.13
C PHE A 356 12.36 2.31 -1.70
N SER A 357 11.90 1.34 -0.90
CA SER A 357 12.43 1.09 0.45
C SER A 357 13.92 0.67 0.39
N PRO A 358 14.85 1.46 0.98
CA PRO A 358 16.26 1.07 1.06
C PRO A 358 16.47 -0.26 1.79
N GLN A 359 15.58 -0.62 2.71
CA GLN A 359 15.70 -1.82 3.52
C GLN A 359 15.31 -3.07 2.74
N MET A 360 14.25 -3.02 1.93
CA MET A 360 13.87 -4.15 1.07
C MET A 360 14.87 -4.35 -0.08
N ARG A 361 15.36 -3.27 -0.69
CA ARG A 361 16.38 -3.33 -1.75
C ARG A 361 17.69 -3.99 -1.31
N ASN A 362 18.08 -3.78 -0.05
CA ASN A 362 19.30 -4.34 0.52
C ASN A 362 19.09 -5.70 1.19
N ALA A 363 17.85 -6.19 1.29
CA ALA A 363 17.53 -7.50 1.86
C ALA A 363 18.02 -8.65 0.95
N GLY A 364 18.14 -9.86 1.51
CA GLY A 364 18.39 -11.06 0.71
C GLY A 364 17.26 -11.35 -0.27
N PHE A 365 17.59 -11.95 -1.41
CA PHE A 365 16.60 -12.36 -2.42
C PHE A 365 15.49 -13.24 -1.81
N ASP A 366 15.86 -14.14 -0.88
CA ASP A 366 14.91 -15.00 -0.18
C ASP A 366 13.88 -14.23 0.65
N MET A 367 14.29 -13.11 1.27
CA MET A 367 13.38 -12.26 2.05
C MET A 367 12.43 -11.49 1.14
N GLN A 368 12.92 -11.00 0.00
CA GLN A 368 12.07 -10.35 -1.00
C GLN A 368 11.06 -11.34 -1.58
N LEU A 369 11.48 -12.57 -1.88
CA LEU A 369 10.58 -13.63 -2.35
C LEU A 369 9.56 -14.02 -1.29
N PHE A 370 9.96 -14.10 -0.02
CA PHE A 370 9.05 -14.35 1.09
C PHE A 370 8.01 -13.23 1.23
N ALA A 371 8.42 -11.96 1.20
CA ALA A 371 7.52 -10.81 1.22
C ALA A 371 6.53 -10.85 0.05
N TYR A 372 7.03 -11.11 -1.16
CA TYR A 372 6.20 -11.22 -2.36
C TYR A 372 5.20 -12.38 -2.25
N THR A 373 5.62 -13.51 -1.68
CA THR A 373 4.74 -14.65 -1.43
C THR A 373 3.62 -14.27 -0.45
N CYS A 374 3.91 -13.50 0.60
CA CYS A 374 2.86 -13.00 1.50
C CYS A 374 1.84 -12.11 0.76
N VAL A 375 2.30 -11.20 -0.11
CA VAL A 375 1.42 -10.38 -0.97
C VAL A 375 0.56 -11.28 -1.86
N ALA A 376 1.18 -12.24 -2.56
CA ALA A 376 0.47 -13.15 -3.47
C ALA A 376 -0.57 -14.01 -2.74
N VAL A 377 -0.27 -14.46 -1.52
CA VAL A 377 -1.23 -15.21 -0.68
C VAL A 377 -2.39 -14.32 -0.25
N GLY A 378 -2.14 -13.06 0.15
CA GLY A 378 -3.20 -12.10 0.46
C GLY A 378 -4.12 -11.83 -0.72
N ALA A 379 -3.53 -11.57 -1.89
CA ALA A 379 -4.28 -11.36 -3.12
C ALA A 379 -5.07 -12.61 -3.54
N GLY A 380 -4.44 -13.79 -3.51
CA GLY A 380 -5.09 -15.05 -3.86
C GLY A 380 -6.23 -15.44 -2.92
N LEU A 381 -6.10 -15.13 -1.62
CA LEU A 381 -7.17 -15.35 -0.65
C LEU A 381 -8.36 -14.44 -0.95
N MET A 382 -8.13 -13.14 -1.18
CA MET A 382 -9.21 -12.21 -1.51
C MET A 382 -9.87 -12.54 -2.85
N ALA A 383 -9.10 -13.00 -3.83
CA ALA A 383 -9.64 -13.49 -5.09
C ALA A 383 -10.56 -14.71 -4.91
N LEU A 384 -10.22 -15.62 -4.00
CA LEU A 384 -11.07 -16.76 -3.66
C LEU A 384 -12.36 -16.31 -2.98
N LEU A 385 -12.29 -15.32 -2.09
CA LEU A 385 -13.47 -14.70 -1.48
C LEU A 385 -14.35 -14.03 -2.54
N ALA A 386 -13.77 -13.25 -3.47
CA ALA A 386 -14.49 -12.59 -4.54
C ALA A 386 -15.24 -13.58 -5.45
N LYS A 387 -14.65 -14.74 -5.74
CA LYS A 387 -15.32 -15.79 -6.52
C LYS A 387 -16.56 -16.37 -5.82
N TRP A 388 -16.62 -16.32 -4.50
CA TRP A 388 -17.69 -16.91 -3.69
C TRP A 388 -18.70 -15.90 -3.16
N ALA A 389 -18.37 -14.61 -3.22
CA ALA A 389 -19.33 -13.51 -3.08
C ALA A 389 -20.36 -13.58 -4.21
#